data_AF-A0A7W1WK23-F1
#
_entry.id   AF-A0A7W1WK23-F1
#
_cell.length_a   1.000
_cell.length_b   1.000
_cell.length_c   1.000
_cell.angle_alpha   90.00
_cell.angle_beta   90.00
_cell.angle_gamma   90.00
#
_symmetry.space_group_name_H-M   'P 1'
#
loop_
_entity.id
_entity.type
_entity.pdbx_description
1 polymer ?
#
loop_
_entity_poly.entity_id
_entity_poly.type
_entity_poly.pdbx_seq_one_letter_code
_entity_poly.pdbx_strand_id
1 'polypeptide(L)'
;MSKDSFKVATQAAPACGPNGARNVAFKSASIEVIRRGYDKFVLVGDANNSDFWSGAHKQDMVVRVIAEGSPEAANALSAREQLGSDWRQILEKGAPTTCG
;
A
#
# COMPACT_ATOMS: atom_id res chain seq x y z
N MET A 1 18.48 8.58 -2.98
CA MET A 1 17.26 7.75 -3.00
C MET A 1 17.70 6.34 -3.36
N SER A 2 17.73 5.42 -2.40
CA SER A 2 17.91 3.99 -2.69
C SER A 2 16.82 3.59 -3.68
N LYS A 3 17.18 2.87 -4.75
CA LYS A 3 16.30 2.56 -5.90
C LYS A 3 15.04 1.75 -5.54
N ASP A 4 14.95 1.34 -4.27
CA ASP A 4 14.00 0.36 -3.77
C ASP A 4 12.83 0.99 -3.01
N SER A 5 12.82 2.31 -2.80
CA SER A 5 11.68 3.01 -2.18
C SER A 5 10.86 3.83 -3.16
N PHE A 6 9.54 3.77 -3.01
CA PHE A 6 8.59 4.54 -3.81
C PHE A 6 7.45 5.06 -2.95
N LYS A 7 6.87 6.18 -3.38
CA LYS A 7 5.73 6.78 -2.71
C LYS A 7 4.44 6.25 -3.36
N VAL A 8 3.55 5.74 -2.53
CA VAL A 8 2.20 5.32 -2.86
C VAL A 8 1.27 6.42 -2.36
N ALA A 9 0.77 7.23 -3.28
CA ALA A 9 -0.26 8.22 -2.99
C ALA A 9 -1.62 7.60 -3.27
N THR A 10 -2.45 7.46 -2.24
CA THR A 10 -3.82 6.96 -2.42
C THR A 10 -4.83 7.99 -2.01
N GLN A 11 -5.88 8.07 -2.82
CA GLN A 11 -7.06 8.85 -2.53
C GLN A 11 -8.22 7.88 -2.36
N ALA A 12 -8.61 7.64 -1.12
CA ALA A 12 -9.79 6.86 -0.84
C ALA A 12 -11.04 7.75 -0.97
N ALA A 13 -12.17 7.12 -1.27
CA ALA A 13 -13.45 7.83 -1.25
C ALA A 13 -13.71 8.46 0.13
N PRO A 14 -14.34 9.65 0.23
CA PRO A 14 -14.65 10.30 1.51
C PRO A 14 -15.42 9.41 2.51
N ALA A 15 -16.23 8.48 1.99
CA ALA A 15 -16.96 7.51 2.79
C ALA A 15 -16.06 6.53 3.59
N CYS A 16 -14.77 6.45 3.28
CA CYS A 16 -13.85 5.48 3.88
C CYS A 16 -13.27 5.89 5.22
N GLY A 17 -13.40 7.16 5.61
CA GLY A 17 -12.76 7.67 6.82
C GLY A 17 -11.22 7.46 6.81
N PRO A 18 -10.56 7.76 7.93
CA PRO A 18 -9.10 7.60 8.04
C PRO A 18 -8.66 6.12 8.02
N ASN A 19 -9.45 5.21 8.61
CA ASN A 19 -9.10 3.78 8.66
C ASN A 19 -9.22 3.10 7.29
N GLY A 20 -10.28 3.39 6.54
CA GLY A 20 -10.47 2.84 5.20
C GLY A 20 -9.44 3.39 4.21
N ALA A 21 -9.07 4.67 4.33
CA ALA A 21 -8.00 5.25 3.52
C ALA A 21 -6.65 4.58 3.74
N ARG A 22 -6.32 4.23 4.99
CA ARG A 22 -5.11 3.48 5.31
C ARG A 22 -5.15 2.07 4.71
N ASN A 23 -6.28 1.37 4.77
CA ASN A 23 -6.42 0.04 4.17
C ASN A 23 -6.24 0.08 2.63
N VAL A 24 -6.86 1.05 1.97
CA VAL A 24 -6.69 1.29 0.52
C VAL A 24 -5.22 1.56 0.17
N ALA A 25 -4.54 2.38 0.99
CA ALA A 25 -3.11 2.64 0.84
C ALA A 25 -2.29 1.35 0.92
N PHE A 26 -2.54 0.50 1.92
CA PHE A 26 -1.84 -0.77 2.10
C PHE A 26 -2.07 -1.75 0.95
N LYS A 27 -3.30 -1.88 0.47
CA LYS A 27 -3.62 -2.73 -0.68
C LYS A 27 -2.92 -2.21 -1.95
N SER A 28 -2.94 -0.89 -2.17
CA SER A 28 -2.26 -0.26 -3.30
C SER A 28 -0.75 -0.46 -3.28
N ALA A 29 -0.14 -0.31 -2.10
CA ALA A 29 1.27 -0.58 -1.90
C ALA A 29 1.61 -2.03 -2.24
N SER A 30 0.82 -2.97 -1.74
CA SER A 30 1.03 -4.40 -1.98
C SER A 30 0.93 -4.76 -3.46
N ILE A 31 -0.04 -4.19 -4.17
CA ILE A 31 -0.20 -4.35 -5.62
C ILE A 31 1.06 -3.88 -6.36
N GLU A 32 1.56 -2.71 -6.02
CA GLU A 32 2.74 -2.11 -6.65
C GLU A 32 4.02 -2.92 -6.37
N VAL A 33 4.18 -3.44 -5.15
CA VAL A 33 5.29 -4.34 -4.78
C VAL A 33 5.28 -5.59 -5.65
N ILE A 34 4.13 -6.24 -5.79
CA ILE A 34 3.99 -7.46 -6.60
C ILE A 34 4.21 -7.17 -8.09
N ARG A 35 3.68 -6.05 -8.60
CA ARG A 35 3.90 -5.63 -10.00
C ARG A 35 5.37 -5.38 -10.33
N ARG A 36 6.16 -4.98 -9.34
CA ARG A 36 7.61 -4.82 -9.45
C ARG A 36 8.40 -6.12 -9.35
N GLY A 37 7.73 -7.25 -9.10
CA GLY A 37 8.35 -8.57 -8.98
C GLY A 37 8.87 -8.89 -7.58
N TYR A 38 8.46 -8.14 -6.55
CA TYR A 38 8.81 -8.40 -5.16
C TYR A 38 7.60 -8.96 -4.40
N ASP A 39 7.85 -9.69 -3.31
CA ASP A 39 6.79 -10.10 -2.37
C ASP A 39 6.86 -9.35 -1.05
N LYS A 40 8.06 -8.97 -0.60
CA LYS A 40 8.31 -8.40 0.71
C LYS A 40 8.55 -6.90 0.65
N PHE A 41 8.00 -6.15 1.61
CA PHE A 41 8.22 -4.71 1.72
C PHE A 41 8.13 -4.24 3.17
N VAL A 42 8.65 -3.04 3.42
CA VAL A 42 8.52 -2.32 4.70
C VAL A 42 8.01 -0.91 4.45
N LEU A 43 7.27 -0.37 5.41
CA LEU A 43 6.94 1.06 5.42
C LEU A 43 8.11 1.83 6.00
N VAL A 44 8.62 2.81 5.25
CA VAL A 44 9.70 3.70 5.69
C VAL A 44 9.21 5.09 6.05
N GLY A 45 7.94 5.39 5.77
CA GLY A 45 7.27 6.61 6.23
C GLY A 45 5.82 6.64 5.78
N ASP A 46 5.01 7.41 6.49
CA ASP A 46 3.62 7.70 6.13
C ASP A 46 3.33 9.18 6.33
N ALA A 47 2.46 9.72 5.48
CA ALA A 47 1.95 11.08 5.58
C ALA A 47 0.44 11.05 5.35
N ASN A 48 -0.30 11.33 6.43
CA ASN A 48 -1.75 11.51 6.36
C ASN A 48 -2.09 12.96 6.02
N ASN A 49 -2.85 13.18 4.94
CA ASN A 49 -3.43 14.49 4.64
C ASN A 49 -4.95 14.36 4.51
N SER A 50 -5.65 14.85 5.52
CA SER A 50 -7.12 14.93 5.53
C SER A 50 -7.55 16.28 4.99
N ASP A 51 -8.23 16.29 3.84
CA ASP A 51 -8.83 17.50 3.31
C ASP A 51 -10.21 17.68 3.95
N PHE A 52 -10.31 18.67 4.85
CA PHE A 52 -11.53 18.98 5.60
C PHE A 52 -12.69 19.39 4.69
N TRP A 53 -12.43 20.00 3.53
CA TRP A 53 -13.47 20.54 2.66
C TRP A 53 -14.06 19.48 1.73
N SER A 54 -13.22 18.59 1.19
CA SER A 54 -13.67 17.52 0.30
C SER A 54 -14.07 16.23 1.03
N GLY A 55 -13.79 16.13 2.33
CA GLY A 55 -13.90 14.89 3.09
C GLY A 55 -12.95 13.79 2.60
N ALA A 56 -12.06 14.10 1.65
CA ALA A 56 -11.15 13.13 1.07
C ALA A 56 -9.99 12.87 2.03
N HIS A 57 -9.79 11.60 2.36
CA HIS A 57 -8.65 11.15 3.13
C HIS A 57 -7.56 10.70 2.16
N LYS A 58 -6.52 11.53 2.03
CA LYS A 58 -5.31 11.16 1.29
C LYS A 58 -4.34 10.51 2.26
N GLN A 59 -3.94 9.29 1.92
CA GLN A 59 -2.90 8.59 2.65
C GLN A 59 -1.74 8.36 1.70
N ASP A 60 -0.65 9.07 1.98
CA ASP A 60 0.61 8.90 1.31
C ASP A 60 1.47 7.94 2.14
N MET A 61 2.05 6.94 1.51
CA MET A 61 2.96 6.01 2.17
C MET A 61 4.24 5.87 1.37
N VAL A 62 5.37 5.82 2.06
CA VAL A 62 6.66 5.50 1.46
C VAL A 62 6.95 4.04 1.75
N VAL A 63 6.97 3.26 0.69
CA VAL A 63 7.16 1.82 0.71
C VAL A 63 8.57 1.54 0.23
N ARG A 64 9.29 0.64 0.90
CA ARG A 64 10.57 0.12 0.44
C ARG A 64 10.44 -1.38 0.20
N VAL A 65 10.74 -1.83 -1.02
CA VAL A 65 10.78 -3.26 -1.33
C VAL A 65 11.96 -3.90 -0.62
N ILE A 66 11.77 -5.14 -0.20
CA ILE A 66 12.78 -5.95 0.44
C ILE A 66 12.96 -7.22 -0.40
N ALA A 67 14.20 -7.56 -0.71
CA ALA A 67 14.50 -8.79 -1.44
C ALA A 67 14.27 -9.99 -0.50
N GLU A 68 13.64 -11.07 -0.99
CA GLU A 68 13.32 -12.24 -0.16
C GLU A 68 14.54 -12.91 0.51
N GLY A 69 15.72 -12.78 -0.09
CA GLY A 69 16.97 -13.32 0.44
C GLY A 69 17.73 -12.40 1.40
N SER A 70 17.20 -11.20 1.70
CA SER A 70 17.91 -10.25 2.57
C SER A 70 17.58 -10.48 4.05
N PRO A 71 18.51 -10.16 4.99
CA PRO A 71 18.25 -10.27 6.43
C PRO A 71 17.01 -9.49 6.89
N GLU A 72 16.69 -8.40 6.21
CA GLU A 72 15.53 -7.55 6.49
C GLU A 72 14.21 -8.22 6.12
N ALA A 73 14.20 -9.23 5.26
CA ALA A 73 12.99 -9.95 4.84
C ALA A 73 12.28 -10.63 6.03
N ALA A 74 13.02 -10.99 7.08
CA ALA A 74 12.48 -11.59 8.29
C ALA A 74 11.50 -10.68 9.04
N ASN A 75 11.65 -9.36 8.90
CA ASN A 75 10.78 -8.35 9.53
C ASN A 75 9.89 -7.62 8.50
N ALA A 76 9.89 -8.07 7.25
CA ALA A 76 9.14 -7.42 6.17
C ALA A 76 7.72 -7.99 6.04
N LEU A 77 6.79 -7.12 5.64
CA LEU A 77 5.41 -7.49 5.33
C LEU A 77 5.36 -8.19 3.98
N SER A 78 4.56 -9.26 3.83
CA SER A 78 4.25 -9.82 2.52
C SER A 78 3.08 -9.07 1.88
N ALA A 79 3.29 -8.65 0.65
CA ALA A 79 2.27 -8.05 -0.19
C ALA A 79 1.13 -9.02 -0.49
N ARG A 80 1.41 -10.30 -0.70
CA ARG A 80 0.37 -11.31 -0.94
C ARG A 80 -0.44 -11.58 0.33
N GLU A 81 0.21 -11.69 1.49
CA GLU A 81 -0.51 -11.85 2.76
C GLU A 81 -1.40 -10.64 3.05
N GLN A 82 -0.93 -9.42 2.75
CA GLN A 82 -1.69 -8.19 2.95
C GLN A 82 -2.93 -8.09 2.04
N LEU A 83 -2.88 -8.71 0.84
CA LEU A 83 -4.01 -8.78 -0.08
C LEU A 83 -4.93 -9.98 0.16
N GLY A 84 -4.47 -10.99 0.89
CA GLY A 84 -5.22 -12.21 1.17
C GLY A 84 -5.29 -13.19 -0.01
N SER A 85 -6.15 -14.21 0.09
CA SER A 85 -6.31 -15.27 -0.92
C SER A 85 -6.66 -14.74 -2.32
N ASP A 86 -7.37 -13.61 -2.37
CA ASP A 86 -7.86 -13.00 -3.62
C ASP A 86 -6.88 -12.01 -4.26
N TRP A 87 -5.61 -12.03 -3.82
CA TRP A 87 -4.58 -11.09 -4.28
C TRP A 87 -4.48 -10.99 -5.81
N ARG A 88 -4.63 -12.12 -6.53
CA ARG A 88 -4.60 -12.14 -8.00
C ARG A 88 -5.74 -11.31 -8.61
N GLN A 89 -6.95 -11.48 -8.08
CA GLN A 89 -8.11 -10.73 -8.56
C GLN A 89 -7.96 -9.23 -8.26
N ILE A 90 -7.37 -8.88 -7.11
CA ILE A 90 -7.11 -7.50 -6.72
C ILE A 90 -6.03 -6.87 -7.62
N LEU A 91 -4.99 -7.61 -8.01
CA LEU A 91 -3.99 -7.12 -8.95
C LEU A 91 -4.56 -6.80 -10.34
N GLU A 92 -5.48 -7.64 -10.82
CA GLU A 92 -6.17 -7.46 -12.09
C GLU A 92 -7.14 -6.27 -12.07
N LYS A 93 -7.93 -6.14 -10.99
CA LYS A 93 -8.88 -5.02 -10.82
C LYS A 93 -8.18 -3.70 -10.50
N GLY A 94 -6.98 -3.75 -9.93
CA GLY A 94 -6.29 -2.58 -9.40
C GLY A 94 -6.71 -2.23 -7.97
N ALA A 95 -6.01 -1.25 -7.40
CA ALA A 95 -6.24 -0.82 -6.02
C ALA A 95 -7.72 -0.49 -5.76
N PRO A 96 -8.35 -1.07 -4.72
CA PRO A 96 -9.72 -0.73 -4.39
C PRO A 96 -9.79 0.73 -3.97
N THR A 97 -10.63 1.53 -4.62
CA THR A 97 -10.92 2.92 -4.21
C THR A 97 -12.02 3.00 -3.16
N THR A 98 -12.69 1.88 -2.92
CA THR A 98 -13.79 1.69 -1.98
C THR A 98 -13.32 0.96 -0.72
N CYS A 99 -13.98 1.26 0.39
CA CYS A 99 -13.68 0.77 1.72
C CYS A 99 -14.24 -0.65 1.90
N GLY A 100 -13.46 -1.65 1.45
CA GLY A 100 -13.77 -3.08 1.62
C GLY A 100 -12.55 -3.84 2.08
#